data_AF-A0A1I7Y0J3-F1
#
_entry.id   AF-A0A1I7Y0J3-F1
#
_cell.length_a   1.000
_cell.length_b   1.000
_cell.length_c   1.000
_cell.angle_alpha   90.00
_cell.angle_beta   90.00
_cell.angle_gamma   90.00
#
_symmetry.space_group_name_H-M   'P 1'
#
loop_
_entity.id
_entity.type
_entity.pdbx_description
1 polymer ?
#
loop_
_entity_poly.entity_id
_entity_poly.type
_entity_poly.pdbx_seq_one_letter_code
_entity_poly.pdbx_strand_id
1 'polypeptide(L)'
;MVRSETGTAGVMFTLDTESGFRDVVFITGAYGLGETVVQGAVNPDEFYVHKGTLQAGRPAILRRNLGSKAIKMIYGDEAKAGRSVKTVDVDKADRTRFCLSDEEVSELAKQAMIIEQHYKCPMDIEWAKDGDDGKLYIVQARPETVKSRAQANVM
;
A
#
# COMPACT_ATOMS: atom_id res chain seq x y z
N MET A 1 15.81 0.12 9.34
CA MET A 1 14.55 -0.30 8.68
C MET A 1 13.50 0.73 9.01
N VAL A 2 12.55 0.97 8.11
CA VAL A 2 11.40 1.85 8.39
C VAL A 2 10.62 1.26 9.56
N ARG A 3 10.31 2.07 10.57
CA ARG A 3 9.66 1.66 11.83
C ARG A 3 8.15 1.52 11.68
N SER A 4 7.70 0.74 10.70
CA SER A 4 6.27 0.58 10.43
C SER A 4 5.56 -0.36 11.42
N GLU A 5 6.26 -1.03 12.34
CA GLU A 5 5.65 -1.85 13.39
C GLU A 5 4.74 -1.03 14.33
N THR A 6 5.07 0.24 14.53
CA THR A 6 4.25 1.25 15.24
C THR A 6 3.49 2.16 14.28
N GLY A 7 3.70 1.99 12.97
CA GLY A 7 3.08 2.75 11.90
C GLY A 7 2.16 1.88 11.03
N THR A 8 2.29 2.05 9.73
CA THR A 8 1.43 1.43 8.71
C THR A 8 2.28 1.06 7.51
N ALA A 9 1.93 0.02 6.77
CA ALA A 9 2.58 -0.34 5.52
C ALA A 9 1.59 -0.99 4.57
N GLY A 10 1.98 -1.10 3.30
CA GLY A 10 1.13 -1.75 2.30
C GLY A 10 1.73 -1.71 0.91
N VAL A 11 0.84 -1.85 -0.08
CA VAL A 11 1.21 -1.97 -1.49
C VAL A 11 0.41 -0.95 -2.31
N MET A 12 0.98 -0.49 -3.42
CA MET A 12 0.31 0.32 -4.41
C MET A 12 0.52 -0.24 -5.80
N PHE A 13 -0.53 -0.15 -6.61
CA PHE A 13 -0.48 -0.46 -8.02
C PHE A 13 -0.82 0.78 -8.81
N THR A 14 -0.09 1.06 -9.88
CA THR A 14 -0.39 2.19 -10.77
C THR A 14 -1.45 1.84 -11.83
N LEU A 15 -2.28 0.85 -11.55
CA LEU A 15 -3.51 0.53 -12.27
C LEU A 15 -4.45 -0.20 -11.32
N ASP A 16 -5.72 -0.32 -11.69
CA ASP A 16 -6.62 -1.26 -11.05
C ASP A 16 -6.28 -2.69 -11.46
N THR A 17 -5.83 -3.50 -10.51
CA THR A 17 -5.35 -4.87 -10.78
C THR A 17 -6.48 -5.82 -11.16
N GLU A 18 -7.73 -5.49 -10.84
CA GLU A 18 -8.90 -6.29 -11.21
C GLU A 18 -9.33 -6.06 -12.66
N SER A 19 -9.55 -4.81 -13.07
CA SER A 19 -10.01 -4.48 -14.43
C SER A 19 -8.87 -4.24 -15.43
N GLY A 20 -7.69 -3.82 -14.96
CA GLY A 20 -6.60 -3.30 -15.78
C GLY A 20 -6.74 -1.81 -16.12
N PHE A 21 -7.71 -1.10 -15.53
CA PHE A 21 -7.91 0.34 -15.75
C PHE A 21 -6.70 1.16 -15.26
N ARG A 22 -6.06 1.90 -16.18
CA ARG A 22 -4.75 2.53 -15.94
C ARG A 22 -4.80 3.94 -15.37
N ASP A 23 -5.95 4.58 -15.30
CA ASP A 23 -6.05 5.98 -14.86
C ASP A 23 -6.23 6.13 -13.34
N VAL A 24 -6.00 5.05 -12.59
CA VAL A 24 -6.05 5.04 -11.13
C VAL A 24 -4.75 4.53 -10.52
N VAL A 25 -4.45 5.02 -9.33
CA VAL A 25 -3.55 4.35 -8.38
C VAL A 25 -4.42 3.62 -7.38
N PHE A 26 -4.20 2.32 -7.24
CA PHE A 26 -4.83 1.48 -6.23
C PHE A 26 -3.87 1.32 -5.05
N ILE A 27 -4.28 1.70 -3.85
CA ILE A 27 -3.44 1.72 -2.65
C ILE A 27 -4.10 0.83 -1.61
N THR A 28 -3.32 -0.09 -1.04
CA THR A 28 -3.71 -0.87 0.13
C THR A 28 -2.81 -0.55 1.32
N GLY A 29 -3.37 -0.64 2.53
CA GLY A 29 -2.61 -0.38 3.76
C GLY A 29 -3.19 -1.09 4.99
N ALA A 30 -2.30 -1.53 5.88
CA ALA A 30 -2.67 -2.05 7.20
C ALA A 30 -1.61 -1.66 8.24
N TYR A 31 -1.98 -1.75 9.52
CA TYR A 31 -1.06 -1.45 10.61
C TYR A 31 0.10 -2.45 10.68
N GLY A 32 1.26 -1.99 11.15
CA GLY A 32 2.43 -2.82 11.34
C GLY A 32 3.28 -3.00 10.08
N LEU A 33 4.17 -3.99 10.12
CA LEU A 33 5.06 -4.35 9.02
C LEU A 33 4.25 -4.86 7.80
N GLY A 34 4.69 -4.47 6.60
CA GLY A 34 3.96 -4.69 5.34
C GLY A 34 3.83 -6.15 4.90
N GLU A 35 4.63 -7.06 5.48
CA GLU A 35 4.63 -8.49 5.15
C GLU A 35 3.23 -9.11 5.21
N THR A 36 2.41 -8.70 6.18
CA THR A 36 1.03 -9.22 6.33
C THR A 36 0.12 -8.85 5.16
N VAL A 37 0.35 -7.70 4.54
CA VAL A 37 -0.39 -7.25 3.34
C VAL A 37 0.12 -7.99 2.11
N VAL A 38 1.45 -8.07 1.94
CA VAL A 38 2.09 -8.73 0.79
C VAL A 38 1.73 -10.22 0.72
N GLN A 39 1.66 -10.89 1.87
CA GLN A 39 1.27 -12.31 1.96
C GLN A 39 -0.25 -12.55 1.90
N GLY A 40 -1.07 -11.50 1.86
CA GLY A 40 -2.54 -11.60 1.89
C GLY A 40 -3.09 -12.15 3.22
N ALA A 41 -2.33 -12.03 4.31
CA ALA A 41 -2.71 -12.53 5.63
C ALA A 41 -3.68 -11.59 6.36
N VAL A 42 -3.73 -10.32 5.97
CA VAL A 42 -4.64 -9.31 6.50
C VAL A 42 -5.53 -8.75 5.39
N ASN A 43 -6.79 -8.41 5.71
CA ASN A 43 -7.66 -7.63 4.83
C ASN A 43 -7.41 -6.12 5.08
N PRO A 44 -6.69 -5.43 4.18
CA PRO A 44 -6.23 -4.06 4.36
C PRO A 44 -7.31 -3.02 4.03
N ASP A 45 -7.07 -1.77 4.39
CA ASP A 45 -7.82 -0.67 3.79
C ASP A 45 -7.46 -0.55 2.31
N GLU A 46 -8.41 -0.06 1.51
CA GLU A 46 -8.24 0.14 0.08
C GLU A 46 -8.64 1.56 -0.32
N PHE A 47 -7.85 2.15 -1.20
CA PHE A 47 -8.08 3.49 -1.74
C PHE A 47 -7.84 3.49 -3.24
N TYR A 48 -8.73 4.17 -3.97
CA TYR A 48 -8.57 4.42 -5.41
C TYR A 48 -8.39 5.91 -5.64
N VAL A 49 -7.31 6.29 -6.32
CA VAL A 49 -6.98 7.69 -6.61
C VAL A 49 -6.91 7.90 -8.12
N HIS A 50 -7.69 8.86 -8.65
CA HIS A 50 -7.66 9.18 -10.08
C HIS A 50 -6.44 10.01 -10.46
N LYS A 51 -5.61 9.51 -11.37
CA LYS A 51 -4.33 10.12 -11.76
C LYS A 51 -4.51 11.52 -12.36
N GLY A 52 -5.43 11.67 -13.31
CA GLY A 52 -5.64 12.96 -14.00
C GLY A 52 -6.15 14.06 -13.06
N THR A 53 -7.02 13.71 -12.11
CA THR A 53 -7.54 14.67 -11.12
C THR A 53 -6.45 15.07 -10.13
N LEU A 54 -5.60 14.12 -9.72
CA LEU A 54 -4.47 14.37 -8.83
C LEU A 54 -3.44 15.30 -9.48
N GLN A 55 -3.10 15.07 -10.76
CA GLN A 55 -2.22 15.95 -11.54
C GLN A 55 -2.77 17.37 -11.68
N ALA A 56 -4.09 17.50 -11.79
CA ALA A 56 -4.77 18.80 -11.84
C ALA A 56 -4.84 19.50 -10.46
N GLY A 57 -4.26 18.91 -9.39
CA GLY A 57 -4.27 19.49 -8.05
C GLY A 57 -5.64 19.50 -7.37
N ARG A 58 -6.54 18.61 -7.78
CA ARG A 58 -7.91 18.51 -7.26
C ARG A 58 -8.08 17.28 -6.37
N PRO A 59 -9.11 17.24 -5.48
CA PRO A 59 -9.43 16.04 -4.71
C PRO A 59 -9.66 14.84 -5.62
N ALA A 60 -8.85 13.79 -5.46
CA ALA A 60 -8.74 12.70 -6.44
C ALA A 60 -9.09 11.31 -5.89
N ILE A 61 -9.37 11.18 -4.59
CA ILE A 61 -9.76 9.92 -3.97
C ILE A 61 -11.19 9.58 -4.39
N LEU A 62 -11.34 8.55 -5.21
CA LEU A 62 -12.62 8.10 -5.77
C LEU A 62 -13.38 7.18 -4.81
N ARG A 63 -12.66 6.32 -4.11
CA ARG A 63 -13.23 5.27 -3.25
C ARG A 63 -12.31 5.01 -2.06
N ARG A 64 -12.93 4.71 -0.92
CA ARG A 64 -12.30 4.16 0.29
C ARG A 64 -13.06 2.91 0.71
N ASN A 65 -12.35 1.84 1.03
CA ASN A 65 -12.92 0.63 1.61
C ASN A 65 -12.18 0.33 2.91
N LEU A 66 -12.93 0.15 3.99
CA LEU A 66 -12.35 -0.09 5.30
C LEU A 66 -12.07 -1.59 5.46
N GLY A 67 -10.79 -1.94 5.57
CA GLY A 67 -10.35 -3.30 5.84
C GLY A 67 -10.55 -3.67 7.30
N SER A 68 -10.75 -4.97 7.55
CA SER A 68 -10.87 -5.49 8.93
C SER A 68 -9.63 -5.22 9.78
N LYS A 69 -8.45 -5.16 9.16
CA LYS A 69 -7.14 -4.93 9.79
C LYS A 69 -6.99 -5.70 11.11
N ALA A 70 -7.41 -6.97 11.12
CA ALA A 70 -7.57 -7.72 12.37
C ALA A 70 -6.24 -8.00 13.08
N ILE A 71 -5.17 -8.14 12.31
CA ILE A 71 -3.83 -8.45 12.78
C ILE A 71 -2.82 -7.44 12.24
N LYS A 72 -1.70 -7.28 12.96
CA LYS A 72 -0.52 -6.54 12.52
C LYS A 72 0.74 -7.30 12.89
N MET A 73 1.79 -7.17 12.08
CA MET A 73 3.10 -7.71 12.42
C MET A 73 3.96 -6.62 13.07
N ILE A 74 4.61 -6.97 14.18
CA ILE A 74 5.50 -6.09 14.93
C ILE A 74 6.84 -6.76 15.22
N TYR A 75 7.84 -5.99 15.68
CA TYR A 75 9.07 -6.58 16.19
C TYR A 75 8.81 -7.45 17.43
N GLY A 76 9.48 -8.60 17.46
CA GLY A 76 9.51 -9.51 18.60
C GLY A 76 10.50 -9.03 19.66
N ASP A 77 10.42 -9.63 20.85
CA ASP A 77 11.26 -9.24 22.00
C ASP A 77 12.69 -9.84 21.91
N GLU A 78 12.91 -10.79 20.99
CA GLU A 78 14.19 -11.46 20.78
C GLU A 78 14.69 -11.26 19.34
N ALA A 79 15.91 -10.72 19.18
CA ALA A 79 16.60 -10.65 17.89
C ALA A 79 17.21 -12.01 17.48
N LYS A 80 16.41 -13.08 17.48
CA LYS A 80 16.79 -14.42 16.99
C LYS A 80 16.10 -14.72 15.66
N ALA A 81 16.78 -15.46 14.78
CA ALA A 81 16.22 -15.91 13.51
C ALA A 81 14.87 -16.62 13.72
N GLY A 82 13.83 -16.19 13.00
CA GLY A 82 12.47 -16.72 13.12
C GLY A 82 11.66 -16.22 14.33
N ARG A 83 12.24 -15.37 15.20
CA ARG A 83 11.54 -14.75 16.36
C ARG A 83 11.66 -13.23 16.42
N SER A 84 12.31 -12.62 15.43
CA SER A 84 12.52 -11.17 15.33
C SER A 84 11.22 -10.40 15.07
N VAL A 85 10.15 -11.08 14.65
CA VAL A 85 8.82 -10.50 14.44
C VAL A 85 7.73 -11.39 15.04
N LYS A 86 6.61 -10.79 15.42
CA LYS A 86 5.41 -11.50 15.88
C LYS A 86 4.16 -10.83 15.31
N THR A 87 3.15 -11.64 15.03
CA THR A 87 1.82 -11.16 14.62
C THR A 87 0.95 -11.02 15.87
N VAL A 88 0.30 -9.88 16.01
CA VAL A 88 -0.58 -9.55 17.14
C VAL A 88 -1.92 -9.04 16.64
N ASP A 89 -2.95 -9.14 17.48
CA ASP A 89 -4.25 -8.51 17.23
C ASP A 89 -4.12 -6.98 17.22
N VAL A 90 -4.84 -6.33 16.31
CA VAL A 90 -5.04 -4.87 16.33
C VAL A 90 -6.16 -4.54 17.32
N ASP A 91 -6.06 -3.44 18.04
CA ASP A 91 -7.14 -3.00 18.93
C ASP A 91 -8.44 -2.72 18.15
N LYS A 92 -9.58 -3.13 18.71
CA LYS A 92 -10.89 -3.01 18.04
C LYS A 92 -11.20 -1.57 17.62
N ALA A 93 -10.77 -0.58 18.40
CA ALA A 93 -10.95 0.83 18.07
C ALA A 93 -10.21 1.21 16.78
N ASP A 94 -8.96 0.75 16.62
CA ASP A 94 -8.15 1.04 15.43
C ASP A 94 -8.65 0.32 14.19
N ARG A 95 -9.21 -0.90 14.33
CA ARG A 95 -9.82 -1.64 13.21
C ARG A 95 -10.93 -0.85 12.50
N THR A 96 -11.62 0.02 13.24
CA THR A 96 -12.72 0.85 12.70
C THR A 96 -12.27 2.15 12.05
N ARG A 97 -10.96 2.40 11.99
CA ARG A 97 -10.37 3.62 11.41
C ARG A 97 -9.57 3.28 10.17
N PHE A 98 -9.50 4.22 9.23
CA PHE A 98 -8.55 4.13 8.14
C PHE A 98 -7.13 4.29 8.69
N CYS A 99 -6.21 3.48 8.19
CA CYS A 99 -4.81 3.50 8.58
C CYS A 99 -4.02 4.68 7.98
N LEU A 100 -4.58 5.32 6.94
CA LEU A 100 -4.03 6.48 6.26
C LEU A 100 -5.01 7.66 6.29
N SER A 101 -4.47 8.88 6.35
CA SER A 101 -5.22 10.10 6.05
C SER A 101 -5.36 10.35 4.54
N ASP A 102 -6.26 11.24 4.14
CA ASP A 102 -6.44 11.60 2.74
C ASP A 102 -5.20 12.28 2.14
N GLU A 103 -4.47 13.05 2.95
CA GLU A 103 -3.21 13.68 2.57
C GLU A 103 -2.14 12.63 2.30
N GLU A 104 -2.06 11.60 3.14
CA GLU A 104 -1.12 10.50 2.99
C GLU A 104 -1.44 9.63 1.77
N VAL A 105 -2.72 9.33 1.54
CA VAL A 105 -3.19 8.64 0.33
C VAL A 105 -2.81 9.44 -0.92
N SER A 106 -3.01 10.76 -0.89
CA SER A 106 -2.66 11.63 -2.01
C SER A 106 -1.15 11.71 -2.24
N GLU A 107 -0.35 11.74 -1.18
CA GLU A 107 1.12 11.78 -1.27
C GLU A 107 1.67 10.46 -1.83
N LEU A 108 1.20 9.33 -1.31
CA LEU A 108 1.52 8.00 -1.83
C LEU A 108 1.19 7.87 -3.32
N ALA A 109 0.00 8.34 -3.75
CA ALA A 109 -0.38 8.32 -5.15
C ALA A 109 0.54 9.17 -6.04
N LYS A 110 1.02 10.33 -5.57
CA LYS A 110 2.01 11.13 -6.31
C LYS A 110 3.33 10.38 -6.46
N GLN A 111 3.82 9.76 -5.38
CA GLN A 111 5.05 8.96 -5.42
C GLN A 111 4.91 7.80 -6.43
N ALA A 112 3.77 7.11 -6.41
CA ALA A 112 3.49 6.03 -7.36
C ALA A 112 3.50 6.51 -8.82
N MET A 113 2.92 7.67 -9.12
CA MET A 113 2.94 8.26 -10.46
C MET A 113 4.34 8.69 -10.91
N ILE A 114 5.17 9.23 -10.00
CA ILE A 114 6.57 9.56 -10.30
C ILE A 114 7.36 8.29 -10.66
N ILE A 115 7.16 7.21 -9.91
CA ILE A 115 7.80 5.91 -10.15
C ILE A 115 7.36 5.33 -11.50
N GLU A 116 6.05 5.26 -11.78
CA GLU A 116 5.53 4.80 -13.06
C GLU A 116 6.07 5.63 -14.24
N GLN A 117 6.14 6.96 -14.09
CA GLN A 117 6.71 7.82 -15.13
C GLN A 117 8.19 7.52 -15.38
N HIS A 118 8.96 7.19 -14.33
CA HIS A 118 10.35 6.82 -14.44
C HIS A 118 10.54 5.48 -15.18
N TYR A 119 9.78 4.45 -14.80
CA TYR A 119 9.89 3.09 -15.37
C TYR A 119 9.11 2.90 -16.69
N LYS A 120 8.18 3.81 -17.01
CA LYS A 120 7.36 3.83 -18.23
C LYS A 120 6.46 2.59 -18.40
N CYS A 121 6.15 1.91 -17.31
CA CYS A 121 5.24 0.78 -17.27
C CYS A 121 4.44 0.79 -15.96
N PRO A 122 3.31 0.08 -15.90
CA PRO A 122 2.58 -0.06 -14.65
C PRO A 122 3.45 -0.71 -13.58
N MET A 123 3.32 -0.24 -12.34
CA MET A 123 4.20 -0.62 -11.23
C MET A 123 3.41 -1.23 -10.08
N ASP A 124 4.03 -2.20 -9.42
CA ASP A 124 3.71 -2.76 -8.11
C ASP A 124 4.76 -2.24 -7.12
N ILE A 125 4.31 -1.52 -6.09
CA ILE A 125 5.14 -0.69 -5.22
C ILE A 125 4.81 -0.98 -3.76
N GLU A 126 5.80 -1.39 -2.98
CA GLU A 126 5.65 -1.53 -1.55
C GLU A 126 6.07 -0.23 -0.84
N TRP A 127 5.30 0.16 0.17
CA TRP A 127 5.53 1.38 0.95
C TRP A 127 5.36 1.13 2.46
N ALA A 128 5.97 2.00 3.25
CA ALA A 128 5.89 1.97 4.70
C ALA A 128 5.86 3.41 5.26
N LYS A 129 4.95 3.65 6.21
CA LYS A 129 4.94 4.83 7.07
C LYS A 129 5.70 4.52 8.34
N ASP A 130 6.75 5.30 8.60
CA ASP A 130 7.53 5.20 9.83
C ASP A 130 6.71 5.72 11.01
N GLY A 131 6.60 4.92 12.08
CA GLY A 131 5.84 5.29 13.27
C GLY A 131 6.55 6.32 14.16
N ASP A 132 7.87 6.49 14.02
CA ASP A 132 8.64 7.43 14.84
C ASP A 132 8.61 8.85 14.24
N ASP A 133 8.80 8.98 12.91
CA ASP A 133 8.85 10.28 12.24
C ASP A 133 7.62 10.63 11.38
N GLY A 134 6.71 9.67 11.19
CA GLY A 134 5.45 9.85 10.47
C GLY A 134 5.59 9.94 8.95
N LYS A 135 6.78 9.78 8.37
CA LYS A 135 7.02 9.91 6.93
C LYS A 135 6.74 8.62 6.18
N LEU A 136 6.45 8.79 4.90
CA LEU A 136 6.21 7.71 3.94
C LEU A 136 7.49 7.38 3.19
N TYR A 137 7.78 6.09 3.08
CA TYR A 137 8.96 5.54 2.42
C TYR A 137 8.53 4.49 1.39
N ILE A 138 9.20 4.49 0.24
CA ILE A 138 9.08 3.42 -0.76
C ILE A 138 10.15 2.38 -0.46
N VAL A 139 9.74 1.13 -0.24
CA VAL A 139 10.66 0.04 0.14
C VAL A 139 10.97 -0.90 -1.02
N GLN A 140 10.06 -1.01 -1.99
CA GLN A 140 10.22 -1.83 -3.20
C GLN A 140 9.41 -1.21 -4.35
N ALA A 141 9.92 -1.27 -5.58
CA ALA A 141 9.16 -0.96 -6.79
C ALA A 141 9.56 -1.90 -7.93
N ARG A 142 8.59 -2.59 -8.54
CA ARG A 142 8.79 -3.49 -9.68
C ARG A 142 7.66 -3.34 -10.71
N PRO A 143 7.88 -3.70 -11.98
CA PRO A 143 6.81 -3.74 -12.97
C PRO A 143 5.66 -4.67 -12.56
N GLU A 144 4.43 -4.24 -12.80
CA GLU A 144 3.22 -5.07 -12.68
C GLU A 144 3.19 -6.09 -13.84
N THR A 145 2.97 -7.37 -13.52
CA THR A 145 3.16 -8.47 -14.49
C THR A 145 1.91 -9.29 -14.79
N VAL A 146 0.82 -9.14 -14.05
CA VAL A 146 -0.42 -9.92 -14.22
C VAL A 146 -1.23 -9.38 -15.40
N LYS A 147 -1.47 -8.07 -15.48
CA LYS A 147 -2.25 -7.48 -16.59
C LYS A 147 -1.43 -7.29 -17.85
N SER A 148 -0.12 -7.09 -17.75
CA SER A 148 0.76 -7.02 -18.92
C SER A 148 0.85 -8.36 -19.68
N ARG A 149 0.65 -9.51 -19.01
CA ARG A 149 0.58 -10.84 -19.65
C ARG A 149 -0.76 -11.16 -20.29
N ALA A 150 -1.87 -10.60 -19.78
CA ALA A 150 -3.20 -10.85 -20.33
C ALA A 150 -3.36 -10.32 -21.78
N GLN A 151 -2.66 -9.23 -22.14
CA GLN A 151 -2.63 -8.72 -23.52
C GLN A 151 -1.79 -9.60 -24.47
N ALA A 152 -0.83 -10.39 -23.97
CA ALA A 152 0.05 -11.20 -24.80
C ALA A 152 -0.59 -12.51 -25.28
N ASN A 153 -1.68 -12.97 -24.63
CA ASN A 153 -2.37 -14.22 -24.97
C ASN A 153 -3.60 -14.03 -25.88
N VAL A 154 -3.79 -12.84 -26.44
CA VAL A 154 -4.78 -12.57 -27.49
C VAL A 154 -4.02 -12.27 -28.80
N MET A 155 -3.46 -13.32 -29.39
CA MET A 155 -3.04 -13.38 -30.79
C MET A 155 -3.37 -14.75 -31.35
#